data_AF-A0A2P6FN10-F1
#
_entry.id   AF-A0A2P6FN10-F1
#
_cell.length_a   1.000
_cell.length_b   1.000
_cell.length_c   1.000
_cell.angle_alpha   90.00
_cell.angle_beta   90.00
_cell.angle_gamma   90.00
#
_symmetry.space_group_name_H-M   'P 1'
#
loop_
_entity.id
_entity.type
_entity.pdbx_description
1 polymer ?
#
loop_
_entity_poly.entity_id
_entity_poly.type
_entity_poly.pdbx_seq_one_letter_code
_entity_poly.pdbx_strand_id
1 'polypeptide(L)'
;MPKRSVLGSIENHRLIMNLKGPNFIEPSFANIRFERGKKVEGILHEISDIEFNKIVASEGLEYHVVELPVITSETIISAKTLIWPTDLDIELPTSRRYLKLLLKAARQNKLSKNYIEEIRKKKTVYYPILSEYFTIYAYLWVKNRAKKVR
;
A
#
# COMPACT_ATOMS: atom_id res chain seq x y z
N MET A 1 -2.19 9.93 -15.30
CA MET A 1 -1.24 10.62 -14.41
C MET A 1 -2.05 11.55 -13.54
N PRO A 2 -1.79 11.65 -12.23
CA PRO A 2 -2.58 12.49 -11.34
C PRO A 2 -2.54 13.96 -11.76
N LYS A 3 -3.69 14.65 -11.66
CA LYS A 3 -3.84 16.07 -11.99
C LYS A 3 -3.10 16.95 -10.97
N ARG A 4 -3.21 16.58 -9.69
CA ARG A 4 -2.54 17.23 -8.56
C ARG A 4 -2.07 16.15 -7.58
N SER A 5 -0.95 16.40 -6.92
CA SER A 5 -0.43 15.55 -5.86
C SER A 5 0.04 16.43 -4.71
N VAL A 6 -0.46 16.19 -3.51
CA VAL A 6 -0.08 16.94 -2.31
C VAL A 6 0.27 16.00 -1.16
N LEU A 7 1.16 16.45 -0.29
CA LEU A 7 1.49 15.71 0.92
C LEU A 7 0.30 15.73 1.87
N GLY A 8 -0.01 14.58 2.44
CA GLY A 8 -1.11 14.43 3.37
C GLY A 8 -0.82 13.39 4.44
N SER A 9 -1.66 13.39 5.47
CA SER A 9 -1.59 12.40 6.53
C SER A 9 -2.96 11.98 7.03
N ILE A 10 -3.03 10.73 7.50
CA ILE A 10 -4.21 10.14 8.12
C ILE A 10 -3.88 9.93 9.60
N GLU A 11 -4.67 10.54 10.47
CA GLU A 11 -4.54 10.40 11.92
C GLU A 11 -5.19 9.12 12.45
N ASN A 12 -4.77 8.70 13.63
CA ASN A 12 -5.20 7.48 14.32
C ASN A 12 -5.03 6.21 13.48
N HIS A 13 -4.02 6.18 12.62
CA HIS A 13 -3.66 5.02 11.84
C HIS A 13 -2.16 4.77 11.89
N ARG A 14 -1.76 3.51 11.78
CA ARG A 14 -0.37 3.12 11.60
C ARG A 14 -0.16 2.30 10.34
N LEU A 15 1.04 2.41 9.79
CA LEU A 15 1.52 1.54 8.72
C LEU A 15 1.90 0.15 9.30
N ILE A 16 1.37 -0.92 8.71
CA ILE A 16 1.70 -2.31 9.05
C ILE A 16 1.94 -3.12 7.78
N MET A 17 2.89 -4.06 7.81
CA MET A 17 3.09 -5.06 6.77
C MET A 17 2.34 -6.34 7.15
N ASN A 18 1.04 -6.43 6.90
CA ASN A 18 0.26 -7.63 7.26
C ASN A 18 -0.47 -8.29 6.08
N LEU A 19 -0.63 -7.61 4.94
CA LEU A 19 -1.21 -8.27 3.77
C LEU A 19 -0.23 -9.33 3.27
N LYS A 20 -0.59 -10.60 3.40
CA LYS A 20 0.24 -11.70 2.93
C LYS A 20 0.28 -11.66 1.40
N GLY A 21 1.48 -11.47 0.84
CA GLY A 21 1.64 -11.54 -0.60
C GLY A 21 1.52 -12.99 -1.10
N PRO A 22 1.31 -13.19 -2.41
CA PRO A 22 1.34 -14.53 -2.97
C PRO A 22 2.69 -15.18 -2.65
N ASN A 23 2.63 -16.42 -2.16
CA ASN A 23 3.82 -17.24 -1.97
C ASN A 23 4.66 -17.14 -3.27
N PHE A 24 5.96 -16.86 -3.17
CA PHE A 24 6.91 -16.74 -4.30
C PHE A 24 7.11 -15.37 -4.98
N ILE A 25 6.39 -14.31 -4.58
CA ILE A 25 6.54 -12.98 -5.22
C ILE A 25 6.99 -11.92 -4.22
N GLU A 26 6.20 -11.69 -3.17
CA GLU A 26 6.46 -10.73 -2.10
C GLU A 26 5.93 -11.33 -0.80
N PRO A 27 6.67 -11.30 0.31
CA PRO A 27 6.25 -11.95 1.55
C PRO A 27 5.07 -11.23 2.23
N SER A 28 5.09 -9.89 2.22
CA SER A 28 3.97 -9.07 2.69
C SER A 28 3.99 -7.67 2.08
N PHE A 29 2.80 -7.07 2.00
CA PHE A 29 2.55 -5.73 1.52
C PHE A 29 2.04 -4.80 2.62
N ALA A 30 2.15 -3.50 2.35
CA ALA A 30 1.72 -2.44 3.25
C ALA A 30 0.20 -2.39 3.37
N ASN A 31 -0.27 -2.17 4.59
CA ASN A 31 -1.65 -1.88 4.94
C ASN A 31 -1.65 -0.79 6.01
N ILE A 32 -2.81 -0.22 6.31
CA ILE A 32 -2.99 0.68 7.44
C ILE A 32 -4.04 0.14 8.41
N ARG A 33 -3.78 0.33 9.70
CA ARG A 33 -4.66 -0.12 10.77
C ARG A 33 -4.93 1.03 11.72
N PHE A 34 -6.14 1.06 12.26
CA PHE A 34 -6.48 2.04 13.29
C PHE A 34 -5.58 1.82 14.52
N GLU A 35 -4.91 2.88 14.95
CA GLU A 35 -4.17 2.93 16.21
C GLU A 35 -4.16 4.37 16.70
N ARG A 36 -4.78 4.60 17.86
CA ARG A 36 -4.97 5.94 18.41
C ARG A 36 -3.62 6.63 18.65
N GLY A 37 -3.49 7.88 18.20
CA GLY A 37 -2.28 8.68 18.36
C GLY A 37 -1.14 8.33 17.40
N LYS A 38 -1.36 7.41 16.45
CA LYS A 38 -0.46 7.17 15.31
C LYS A 38 -0.90 7.94 14.09
N LYS A 39 0.02 8.12 13.15
CA LYS A 39 -0.21 8.83 11.90
C LYS A 39 0.43 8.09 10.74
N VAL A 40 -0.28 8.04 9.62
CA VAL A 40 0.24 7.56 8.33
C VAL A 40 0.45 8.77 7.44
N GLU A 41 1.68 8.99 6.98
CA GLU A 41 1.98 9.99 5.95
C GLU A 41 1.96 9.36 4.55
N GLY A 42 1.53 10.15 3.56
CA GLY A 42 1.43 9.72 2.18
C GLY A 42 1.20 10.88 1.22
N ILE A 43 0.74 10.54 0.02
CA ILE A 43 0.42 11.50 -1.02
C ILE A 43 -1.05 11.38 -1.37
N LEU A 44 -1.75 12.51 -1.31
CA LEU A 44 -3.10 12.66 -1.81
C LEU A 44 -3.02 12.98 -3.31
N HIS A 45 -3.50 12.06 -4.13
CA HIS A 45 -3.57 12.20 -5.57
C HIS A 45 -4.98 12.57 -6.01
N GLU A 46 -5.09 13.62 -6.82
CA GLU A 46 -6.30 13.91 -7.57
C GLU A 46 -6.26 13.16 -8.91
N ILE A 47 -7.14 12.18 -9.07
CA ILE A 47 -7.23 11.32 -10.25
C ILE A 47 -8.67 11.22 -10.72
N SER A 48 -8.86 10.82 -11.97
CA SER A 48 -10.20 10.53 -12.50
C SER A 48 -10.78 9.24 -11.93
N ASP A 49 -12.11 9.10 -11.92
CA ASP A 49 -12.77 7.85 -11.52
C ASP A 49 -12.34 6.66 -12.39
N ILE A 50 -12.07 6.90 -13.68
CA ILE A 50 -11.57 5.88 -14.60
C ILE A 50 -10.20 5.36 -14.16
N GLU A 51 -9.29 6.25 -13.74
CA GLU A 51 -7.98 5.84 -13.19
C GLU A 51 -8.12 5.17 -11.83
N PHE A 52 -8.98 5.68 -10.96
CA PHE A 52 -9.25 5.07 -9.66
C PHE A 52 -9.73 3.63 -9.81
N ASN A 53 -10.70 3.38 -10.70
CA ASN A 53 -11.21 2.04 -10.97
C ASN A 53 -10.13 1.10 -11.51
N LYS A 54 -9.16 1.59 -12.29
CA LYS A 54 -8.00 0.80 -12.73
C LYS A 54 -7.09 0.42 -11.57
N ILE A 55 -6.85 1.35 -10.64
CA ILE A 55 -6.06 1.08 -9.43
C ILE A 55 -6.74 -0.01 -8.60
N VAL A 56 -8.03 0.17 -8.29
CA VAL A 56 -8.83 -0.82 -7.53
C VAL A 56 -8.78 -2.20 -8.19
N ALA A 57 -8.94 -2.27 -9.51
CA ALA A 57 -8.86 -3.53 -10.25
C ALA A 57 -7.46 -4.20 -10.18
N SER A 58 -6.38 -3.41 -10.05
CA SER A 58 -5.00 -3.90 -10.02
C SER A 58 -4.52 -4.36 -8.64
N GLU A 59 -5.04 -3.77 -7.56
CA GLU A 59 -4.63 -4.06 -6.18
C GLU A 59 -5.25 -5.37 -5.64
N GLY A 60 -6.26 -5.90 -6.34
CA GLY A 60 -6.88 -7.20 -6.05
C GLY A 60 -8.06 -7.11 -5.09
N LEU A 61 -8.85 -8.20 -5.02
CA LEU A 61 -10.13 -8.28 -4.28
C LEU A 61 -10.00 -8.16 -2.75
N GLU A 62 -8.79 -8.13 -2.23
CA GLU A 62 -8.55 -8.16 -0.78
C GLU A 62 -8.64 -6.75 -0.18
N TYR A 63 -8.29 -5.70 -0.93
CA TYR A 63 -8.42 -4.35 -0.45
C TYR A 63 -9.85 -3.82 -0.60
N HIS A 64 -10.33 -3.18 0.46
CA HIS A 64 -11.58 -2.45 0.46
C HIS A 64 -11.29 -0.96 0.26
N VAL A 65 -12.15 -0.31 -0.52
CA VAL A 65 -12.15 1.15 -0.63
C VAL A 65 -12.73 1.72 0.64
N VAL A 66 -11.95 2.53 1.34
CA VAL A 66 -12.37 3.25 2.55
C VAL A 66 -12.16 4.73 2.32
N GLU A 67 -13.13 5.53 2.76
CA GLU A 67 -13.03 6.98 2.75
C GLU A 67 -12.54 7.46 4.12
N LEU A 68 -11.45 8.23 4.13
CA LEU A 68 -10.81 8.74 5.34
C LEU A 68 -10.49 10.23 5.21
N PRO A 69 -10.54 10.99 6.32
CA PRO A 69 -10.07 12.37 6.33
C PRO A 69 -8.54 12.40 6.21
N VAL A 70 -8.05 13.10 5.19
CA VAL A 70 -6.63 13.36 4.96
C VAL A 70 -6.34 14.81 5.32
N ILE A 71 -5.45 15.00 6.29
CA ILE A 71 -4.96 16.31 6.69
C ILE A 71 -3.82 16.72 5.76
N THR A 72 -4.01 17.82 5.05
CA THR A 72 -3.00 18.47 4.20
C THR A 72 -2.51 19.77 4.87
N SER A 73 -1.56 20.47 4.26
CA SER A 73 -1.13 21.79 4.75
C SER A 73 -2.21 22.88 4.65
N GLU A 74 -3.17 22.70 3.74
CA GLU A 74 -4.19 23.71 3.43
C GLU A 74 -5.51 23.42 4.15
N THR A 75 -5.92 22.15 4.18
CA THR A 75 -7.25 21.75 4.67
C THR A 75 -7.32 20.24 4.95
N ILE A 76 -8.46 19.80 5.46
CA ILE A 76 -8.82 18.39 5.60
C ILE A 76 -9.69 17.99 4.40
N ILE A 77 -9.29 16.94 3.69
CA ILE A 77 -9.98 16.45 2.50
C ILE A 77 -10.45 15.02 2.75
N SER A 78 -11.73 14.74 2.49
CA SER A 78 -12.23 13.36 2.46
C SER A 78 -11.69 12.66 1.21
N ALA A 79 -10.94 11.58 1.39
CA ALA A 79 -10.26 10.90 0.30
C ALA A 79 -10.41 9.38 0.39
N LYS A 80 -10.39 8.72 -0.76
CA LYS A 80 -10.46 7.26 -0.86
C LYS A 80 -9.06 6.66 -0.75
N THR A 81 -8.93 5.61 0.05
CA THR A 81 -7.74 4.77 0.15
C THR A 81 -8.14 3.29 0.15
N LEU A 82 -7.14 2.41 0.08
CA LEU A 82 -7.30 0.97 0.08
C LEU A 82 -6.80 0.39 1.39
N ILE A 83 -7.66 -0.36 2.08
CA ILE A 83 -7.35 -1.04 3.35
C ILE A 83 -7.73 -2.51 3.23
N TRP A 84 -6.82 -3.40 3.61
CA TRP A 84 -7.13 -4.83 3.72
C TRP A 84 -7.84 -5.06 5.07
N PRO A 85 -9.14 -5.37 5.10
CA PRO A 85 -9.88 -5.57 6.33
C PRO A 85 -9.48 -6.91 6.94
N THR A 86 -8.68 -6.85 7.99
CA THR A 86 -8.17 -8.03 8.68
C THR A 86 -8.07 -7.76 10.16
N ASP A 87 -8.26 -8.79 10.98
CA ASP A 87 -7.93 -8.76 12.41
C ASP A 87 -6.47 -9.14 12.66
N LEU A 88 -5.72 -9.49 11.61
CA LEU A 88 -4.31 -9.84 11.70
C LEU A 88 -3.47 -8.61 12.06
N ASP A 89 -3.19 -8.45 13.34
CA ASP A 89 -2.35 -7.38 13.87
C ASP A 89 -0.87 -7.77 13.98
N ILE A 90 -0.43 -8.71 13.15
CA ILE A 90 0.92 -9.26 13.15
C ILE A 90 1.74 -8.61 12.03
N GLU A 91 2.86 -7.98 12.40
CA GLU A 91 3.82 -7.41 11.45
C GLU A 91 4.66 -8.54 10.80
N LEU A 92 4.36 -8.82 9.53
CA LEU A 92 5.09 -9.77 8.69
C LEU A 92 6.32 -9.10 8.06
N PRO A 93 7.41 -9.86 7.81
CA PRO A 93 8.54 -9.31 7.07
C PRO A 93 8.17 -9.00 5.63
N THR A 94 8.54 -7.82 5.14
CA THR A 94 8.39 -7.45 3.72
C THR A 94 9.69 -7.75 2.93
N SER A 95 9.69 -7.70 1.60
CA SER A 95 10.95 -7.87 0.87
C SER A 95 11.83 -6.61 0.96
N ARG A 96 13.15 -6.82 0.88
CA ARG A 96 14.11 -5.71 0.75
C ARG A 96 13.83 -4.83 -0.48
N ARG A 97 13.31 -5.40 -1.58
CA ARG A 97 12.97 -4.64 -2.79
C ARG A 97 11.79 -3.73 -2.52
N TYR A 98 10.68 -4.27 -2.02
CA TYR A 98 9.49 -3.50 -1.73
C TYR A 98 9.76 -2.40 -0.70
N LEU A 99 10.52 -2.71 0.36
CA LEU A 99 10.95 -1.68 1.32
C LEU A 99 11.76 -0.56 0.66
N LYS A 100 12.68 -0.88 -0.25
CA LYS A 100 13.44 0.14 -1.02
C LYS A 100 12.51 1.01 -1.86
N LEU A 101 11.46 0.46 -2.46
CA LEU A 101 10.46 1.23 -3.21
C LEU A 101 9.71 2.21 -2.31
N LEU A 102 9.23 1.74 -1.15
CA LEU A 102 8.56 2.60 -0.16
C LEU A 102 9.47 3.73 0.32
N LEU A 103 10.72 3.41 0.69
CA LEU A 103 11.69 4.42 1.13
C LEU A 103 12.06 5.41 0.01
N LYS A 104 12.16 4.95 -1.23
CA LYS A 104 12.40 5.82 -2.40
C LYS A 104 11.23 6.79 -2.58
N ALA A 105 10.00 6.27 -2.60
CA ALA A 105 8.80 7.10 -2.75
C ALA A 105 8.65 8.09 -1.59
N ALA A 106 8.85 7.67 -0.34
CA ALA A 106 8.77 8.54 0.83
C ALA A 106 9.78 9.70 0.77
N ARG A 107 11.03 9.42 0.37
CA ARG A 107 12.07 10.45 0.21
C ARG A 107 11.79 11.41 -0.95
N GLN A 108 11.40 10.87 -2.11
CA GLN A 108 11.07 11.68 -3.29
C GLN A 108 9.92 12.66 -3.01
N ASN A 109 8.95 12.21 -2.20
CA ASN A 109 7.81 13.01 -1.79
C ASN A 109 8.04 13.82 -0.51
N LYS A 110 9.27 13.85 0.02
CA LYS A 110 9.65 14.64 1.20
C LYS A 110 8.77 14.38 2.44
N LEU A 111 8.38 13.12 2.66
CA LEU A 111 7.74 12.72 3.92
C LEU A 111 8.68 13.00 5.11
N SER A 112 8.12 13.08 6.32
CA SER A 112 8.88 13.45 7.50
C SER A 112 10.01 12.46 7.79
N LYS A 113 11.12 12.95 8.35
CA LYS A 113 12.27 12.11 8.73
C LYS A 113 11.84 11.00 9.69
N ASN A 114 10.97 11.30 10.65
CA ASN A 114 10.47 10.32 11.61
C ASN A 114 9.69 9.20 10.90
N TYR A 115 8.82 9.54 9.95
CA TYR A 115 8.06 8.55 9.20
C TYR A 115 8.95 7.67 8.30
N ILE A 116 9.94 8.26 7.65
CA ILE A 116 10.94 7.51 6.86
C ILE A 116 11.71 6.53 7.75
N GLU A 117 12.04 6.93 8.98
CA GLU A 117 12.70 6.06 9.96
C GLU A 117 11.79 4.92 10.45
N GLU A 118 10.49 5.16 10.61
CA GLU A 118 9.51 4.11 10.92
C GLU A 118 9.42 3.07 9.79
N ILE A 119 9.39 3.52 8.53
CA ILE A 119 9.44 2.62 7.37
C ILE A 119 10.75 1.83 7.39
N ARG A 120 11.90 2.48 7.64
CA ARG A 120 13.23 1.84 7.62
C ARG A 120 13.36 0.70 8.64
N LYS A 121 12.66 0.79 9.78
CA LYS A 121 12.67 -0.22 10.85
C LYS A 121 11.85 -1.48 10.56
N LYS A 122 11.09 -1.51 9.46
CA LYS A 122 10.26 -2.67 9.09
C LYS A 122 11.13 -3.90 8.86
N LYS A 123 10.67 -5.06 9.38
CA LYS A 123 11.36 -6.35 9.21
C LYS A 123 11.46 -6.66 7.72
N THR A 124 12.62 -7.11 7.27
CA THR A 124 12.83 -7.51 5.88
C THR A 124 13.39 -8.90 5.74
N VAL A 125 13.03 -9.55 4.65
CA VAL A 125 13.66 -10.77 4.17
C VAL A 125 14.20 -10.54 2.75
N TYR A 126 15.26 -11.27 2.41
CA TYR A 126 15.71 -11.32 1.02
C TYR A 126 14.86 -12.35 0.28
N TYR A 127 14.19 -11.91 -0.78
CA TYR A 127 13.46 -12.78 -1.69
C TYR A 127 14.16 -12.73 -3.06
N PRO A 128 14.75 -13.82 -3.55
CA PRO A 128 15.29 -13.86 -4.90
C PRO A 128 14.12 -13.72 -5.90
N ILE A 129 14.17 -12.69 -6.73
CA ILE A 129 13.07 -12.37 -7.66
C ILE A 129 13.27 -13.21 -8.92
N LEU A 130 12.28 -14.03 -9.26
CA LEU A 130 12.16 -14.62 -10.58
C LEU A 130 11.54 -13.57 -11.54
N SER A 131 12.33 -12.60 -11.99
CA SER A 131 11.85 -11.53 -12.88
C SER A 131 11.35 -12.05 -14.23
N GLU A 132 11.77 -13.24 -14.64
CA GLU A 132 11.33 -13.89 -15.89
C GLU A 132 10.03 -14.72 -15.73
N TYR A 133 9.77 -15.27 -14.54
CA TYR A 133 8.54 -16.05 -14.28
C TYR A 133 7.37 -15.18 -13.79
N PHE A 134 7.63 -13.93 -13.41
CA PHE A 134 6.63 -13.00 -12.87
C PHE A 134 5.44 -12.78 -13.81
N THR A 135 5.68 -12.63 -15.11
CA THR A 135 4.61 -12.44 -16.12
C THR A 135 3.71 -13.68 -16.23
N ILE A 136 4.32 -14.87 -16.24
CA ILE A 136 3.61 -16.14 -16.37
C ILE A 136 2.81 -16.43 -15.09
N TYR A 137 3.39 -16.16 -13.93
CA TYR A 137 2.76 -16.46 -12.64
C TYR A 137 1.66 -15.46 -12.29
N ALA A 138 1.86 -14.16 -12.54
CA ALA A 138 0.80 -13.16 -12.41
C ALA A 138 -0.39 -13.48 -13.35
N TYR A 139 -0.11 -13.89 -14.59
CA TYR A 139 -1.13 -14.36 -15.53
C TYR A 139 -1.89 -15.59 -15.00
N LEU A 140 -1.18 -16.60 -14.49
CA LEU A 140 -1.82 -17.81 -13.92
C LEU A 140 -2.63 -17.50 -12.65
N TRP A 141 -2.18 -16.57 -11.82
CA TRP A 141 -2.88 -16.13 -10.61
C TRP A 141 -4.18 -15.39 -10.92
N VAL A 142 -4.14 -14.44 -11.86
CA VAL A 142 -5.33 -13.73 -12.37
C VAL A 142 -6.31 -14.72 -13.01
N LYS A 143 -5.82 -15.65 -13.84
CA LYS A 143 -6.64 -16.64 -14.54
C LYS A 143 -7.31 -17.65 -13.60
N ASN A 144 -6.63 -18.10 -12.55
CA ASN A 144 -7.20 -19.03 -11.57
C ASN A 144 -8.25 -18.35 -10.66
N ARG A 145 -8.14 -17.05 -10.40
CA ARG A 145 -9.15 -16.30 -9.63
C ARG A 145 -10.40 -15.98 -10.45
N ALA A 146 -10.27 -15.68 -11.75
CA ALA A 146 -11.41 -15.47 -12.64
C ALA A 146 -12.32 -16.71 -12.78
N LYS A 147 -11.78 -17.92 -12.60
CA LYS A 147 -12.57 -19.18 -12.61
C LYS A 147 -13.40 -19.42 -11.35
N LYS A 148 -13.11 -18.73 -10.23
CA LYS A 148 -13.84 -18.90 -8.95
C LYS A 148 -15.06 -17.97 -8.80
N VAL A 149 -15.33 -17.13 -9.80
CA VAL A 149 -16.47 -16.19 -9.83
C VAL A 149 -17.56 -16.71 -10.80
N ARG A 150 -17.73 -18.03 -10.91
CA ARG A 150 -18.84 -18.66 -11.64
C ARG A 150 -19.61 -19.56 -10.71
#